data_AF-A0A0X8D6N1-F1
#
_entry.id   AF-A0A0X8D6N1-F1
#
_cell.length_a   1.000
_cell.length_b   1.000
_cell.length_c   1.000
_cell.angle_alpha   90.00
_cell.angle_beta   90.00
_cell.angle_gamma   90.00
#
_symmetry.space_group_name_H-M   'P 1'
#
loop_
_entity.id
_entity.type
_entity.pdbx_description
1 polymer ?
#
loop_
_entity_poly.entity_id
_entity_poly.type
_entity_poly.pdbx_seq_one_letter_code
_entity_poly.pdbx_strand_id
1 'polypeptide(L)'
;MKNSILLLLLIGAILLGGCSLLSDLKQTASQNMAIDKKLPKYKLNKENFKEISYEGKTYVIQESEVDPDELNEPIGKVSENITINEKNEILSKKELRKVEIVPNEEDEKRIHLNFGWVYSIKDVSPDKEVAVVINNKYHLAKIK
;
A
#
# COMPACT_ATOMS: atom_id res chain seq x y z
N MET A 1 13.09 -51.18 -3.55
CA MET A 1 11.67 -50.92 -3.18
C MET A 1 11.52 -49.94 -2.01
N LYS A 2 12.20 -50.12 -0.87
CA LYS A 2 12.10 -49.24 0.32
C LYS A 2 12.31 -47.74 0.03
N ASN A 3 13.33 -47.39 -0.76
CA ASN A 3 13.66 -45.98 -1.08
C ASN A 3 12.64 -45.33 -2.04
N SER A 4 11.98 -46.12 -2.89
CA SER A 4 10.96 -45.61 -3.82
C SER A 4 9.62 -45.32 -3.12
N ILE A 5 9.28 -46.11 -2.09
CA ILE A 5 8.11 -45.88 -1.23
C ILE A 5 8.33 -44.63 -0.36
N LEU A 6 9.55 -44.43 0.15
CA LEU A 6 9.91 -43.25 0.94
C LEU A 6 9.79 -41.96 0.11
N LEU A 7 10.20 -41.99 -1.15
CA LEU A 7 10.12 -40.84 -2.06
C LEU A 7 8.65 -40.46 -2.38
N LEU A 8 7.79 -41.46 -2.60
CA LEU A 8 6.36 -41.26 -2.84
C LEU A 8 5.62 -40.69 -1.61
N LEU A 9 5.99 -41.14 -0.40
CA LEU A 9 5.46 -40.58 0.85
C LEU A 9 5.90 -39.12 1.06
N LEU A 10 7.15 -38.78 0.71
CA LEU A 10 7.66 -37.41 0.79
C LEU A 10 6.90 -36.46 -0.17
N ILE A 11 6.66 -36.91 -1.41
CA ILE A 11 5.89 -36.16 -2.41
C ILE A 11 4.44 -36.00 -1.96
N GLY A 12 3.83 -37.06 -1.41
CA GLY A 12 2.47 -36.99 -0.84
C GLY A 12 2.34 -35.98 0.31
N ALA A 13 3.34 -35.90 1.19
CA ALA A 13 3.34 -34.94 2.29
C ALA A 13 3.47 -33.48 1.81
N ILE A 14 4.27 -33.23 0.76
CA ILE A 14 4.45 -31.89 0.16
C ILE A 14 3.16 -31.45 -0.56
N LEU A 15 2.46 -32.37 -1.22
CA LEU A 15 1.20 -32.08 -1.92
C LEU A 15 0.03 -31.80 -0.97
N LEU A 16 0.01 -32.39 0.23
CA LEU A 16 -1.04 -32.17 1.23
C LEU A 16 -0.88 -30.86 2.01
N GLY A 17 0.35 -30.41 2.25
CA GLY A 17 0.62 -29.13 2.94
C GLY A 17 0.29 -27.87 2.11
N GLY A 18 0.25 -27.99 0.78
CA GLY A 18 -0.05 -26.85 -0.11
C GLY A 18 -1.52 -26.42 -0.10
N CYS A 19 -2.46 -27.32 0.25
CA CYS A 19 -3.89 -27.00 0.24
C CYS A 19 -4.31 -26.06 1.37
N SER A 20 -3.75 -26.23 2.58
CA SER A 20 -4.06 -25.37 3.72
C SER A 20 -3.55 -23.94 3.52
N LEU A 21 -2.32 -23.80 3.00
CA LEU A 21 -1.76 -22.48 2.63
C LEU A 21 -2.63 -21.77 1.60
N LEU A 22 -3.12 -22.48 0.58
CA LEU A 22 -3.99 -21.90 -0.44
C LEU A 22 -5.35 -21.48 0.13
N SER A 23 -5.96 -22.29 0.99
CA SER A 23 -7.22 -21.93 1.65
C SER A 23 -7.05 -20.71 2.55
N ASP A 24 -5.95 -20.64 3.29
CA ASP A 24 -5.66 -19.54 4.20
C ASP A 24 -5.47 -18.23 3.40
N LEU A 25 -4.67 -18.26 2.32
CA LEU A 25 -4.50 -17.11 1.43
C LEU A 25 -5.82 -16.63 0.84
N LYS A 26 -6.68 -17.55 0.39
CA LYS A 26 -8.01 -17.22 -0.14
C LYS A 26 -8.89 -16.57 0.94
N GLN A 27 -8.84 -17.09 2.16
CA GLN A 27 -9.58 -16.54 3.29
C GLN A 27 -9.09 -15.14 3.64
N THR A 28 -7.77 -14.94 3.81
CA THR A 28 -7.17 -13.63 4.08
C THR A 28 -7.51 -12.61 2.99
N ALA A 29 -7.40 -12.99 1.72
CA ALA A 29 -7.78 -12.13 0.60
C ALA A 29 -9.27 -11.74 0.66
N SER A 30 -10.15 -12.70 0.98
CA SER A 30 -11.59 -12.43 1.10
C SER A 30 -11.91 -11.50 2.28
N GLN A 31 -11.24 -11.69 3.41
CA GLN A 31 -11.35 -10.81 4.58
C GLN A 31 -10.86 -9.39 4.26
N ASN A 32 -9.69 -9.26 3.65
CA ASN A 32 -9.13 -7.97 3.24
C ASN A 32 -10.02 -7.25 2.22
N MET A 33 -10.62 -7.98 1.27
CA MET A 33 -11.56 -7.41 0.31
C MET A 33 -12.86 -6.93 0.98
N ALA A 34 -13.33 -7.65 1.99
CA ALA A 34 -14.51 -7.24 2.77
C ALA A 34 -14.25 -5.99 3.61
N ILE A 35 -13.05 -5.86 4.20
CA ILE A 35 -12.59 -4.64 4.88
C ILE A 35 -12.50 -3.50 3.88
N ASP A 36 -11.76 -3.68 2.77
CA ASP A 36 -11.54 -2.67 1.74
C ASP A 36 -12.86 -2.09 1.21
N LYS A 37 -13.89 -2.91 1.03
CA LYS A 37 -15.22 -2.48 0.57
C LYS A 37 -15.92 -1.51 1.53
N LYS A 38 -15.61 -1.58 2.83
CA LYS A 38 -16.25 -0.76 3.87
C LYS A 38 -15.43 0.48 4.25
N LEU A 39 -14.13 0.47 3.99
CA LEU A 39 -13.25 1.55 4.39
C LEU A 39 -13.61 2.87 3.67
N PRO A 40 -13.70 3.98 4.42
CA PRO A 40 -13.93 5.28 3.82
C PRO A 40 -12.77 5.69 2.92
N LYS A 41 -13.10 6.42 1.84
CA LYS A 41 -12.10 6.91 0.89
C LYS A 41 -11.65 8.33 1.26
N TYR A 42 -10.39 8.46 1.65
CA TYR A 42 -9.72 9.73 1.86
C TYR A 42 -9.32 10.33 0.51
N LYS A 43 -9.45 11.64 0.37
CA LYS A 43 -9.05 12.39 -0.82
C LYS A 43 -7.62 12.88 -0.65
N LEU A 44 -6.73 12.43 -1.53
CA LEU A 44 -5.38 12.99 -1.67
C LEU A 44 -5.43 14.40 -2.27
N ASN A 45 -4.70 15.34 -1.69
CA ASN A 45 -4.41 16.61 -2.32
C ASN A 45 -3.41 16.40 -3.46
N LYS A 46 -3.90 16.42 -4.70
CA LYS A 46 -3.08 16.19 -5.90
C LYS A 46 -2.24 17.41 -6.32
N GLU A 47 -2.37 18.54 -5.64
CA GLU A 47 -1.55 19.73 -5.90
C GLU A 47 -0.21 19.64 -5.15
N ASN A 48 -0.20 19.04 -3.95
CA ASN A 48 1.01 18.98 -3.11
C ASN A 48 1.43 17.56 -2.69
N PHE A 49 0.56 16.56 -2.84
CA PHE A 49 0.77 15.16 -2.43
C PHE A 49 1.12 14.96 -0.94
N LYS A 50 0.89 15.97 -0.11
CA LYS A 50 1.27 16.02 1.31
C LYS A 50 0.06 16.07 2.25
N GLU A 51 -1.14 16.13 1.71
CA GLU A 51 -2.36 16.21 2.51
C GLU A 51 -3.38 15.16 2.08
N ILE A 52 -4.08 14.58 3.04
CA ILE A 52 -5.27 13.75 2.81
C ILE A 52 -6.46 14.33 3.57
N SER A 53 -7.67 14.19 3.03
CA SER A 53 -8.87 14.70 3.69
C SER A 53 -10.03 13.72 3.66
N TYR A 54 -10.82 13.72 4.73
CA TYR A 54 -12.04 12.94 4.87
C TYR A 54 -13.01 13.64 5.82
N GLU A 55 -14.29 13.74 5.46
CA GLU A 55 -15.36 14.36 6.27
C GLU A 55 -14.99 15.74 6.87
N GLY A 56 -14.38 16.61 6.06
CA GLY A 56 -14.00 17.96 6.50
C GLY A 56 -12.73 18.03 7.34
N LYS A 57 -12.12 16.90 7.71
CA LYS A 57 -10.81 16.84 8.37
C LYS A 57 -9.72 16.76 7.31
N THR A 58 -8.64 17.53 7.49
CA THR A 58 -7.46 17.50 6.61
C THR A 58 -6.24 17.16 7.45
N TYR A 59 -5.51 16.13 7.05
CA TYR A 59 -4.29 15.68 7.72
C TYR A 59 -3.08 15.97 6.83
N VAL A 60 -2.04 16.51 7.42
CA VAL A 60 -0.74 16.78 6.79
C VAL A 60 0.19 15.61 7.07
N ILE A 61 0.64 14.95 6.00
CA ILE A 61 1.58 13.84 6.02
C ILE A 61 2.97 14.37 6.41
N GLN A 62 3.57 13.73 7.40
CA GLN A 62 4.89 14.04 7.93
C GLN A 62 5.96 13.14 7.29
N GLU A 63 7.21 13.58 7.36
CA GLU A 63 8.36 12.75 6.94
C GLU A 63 8.63 11.59 7.91
N SER A 64 8.21 11.73 9.17
CA SER A 64 8.35 10.68 10.19
C SER A 64 7.45 9.48 9.91
N GLU A 65 8.00 8.30 10.13
CA GLU A 65 7.29 7.01 10.03
C GLU A 65 6.79 6.56 11.42
N VAL A 66 5.72 5.76 11.43
CA VAL A 66 5.13 5.10 12.61
C VAL A 66 5.54 3.63 12.56
N ASP A 67 5.92 3.05 13.70
CA ASP A 67 6.27 1.64 13.75
C ASP A 67 5.02 0.77 13.48
N PRO A 68 5.09 -0.27 12.64
CA PRO A 68 3.98 -1.21 12.44
C PRO A 68 3.38 -1.75 13.74
N ASP A 69 4.18 -1.93 14.79
CA ASP A 69 3.74 -2.40 16.10
C ASP A 69 2.91 -1.35 16.87
N GLU A 70 2.93 -0.07 16.47
CA GLU A 70 2.11 1.01 17.03
C GLU A 70 0.76 1.16 16.31
N LEU A 71 0.54 0.43 15.22
CA LEU A 71 -0.71 0.48 14.46
C LEU A 71 -1.82 -0.30 15.16
N ASN A 72 -3.05 0.19 15.00
CA ASN A 72 -4.25 -0.54 15.37
C ASN A 72 -5.02 -0.95 14.10
N GLU A 73 -6.29 -0.59 13.95
CA GLU A 73 -7.11 -1.04 12.82
C GLU A 73 -7.03 -0.08 11.62
N PRO A 74 -7.24 -0.61 10.39
CA PRO A 74 -7.44 0.24 9.22
C PRO A 74 -8.77 0.99 9.34
N ILE A 75 -8.70 2.31 9.18
CA ILE A 75 -9.83 3.24 9.33
C ILE A 75 -10.18 3.96 8.03
N GLY A 76 -9.41 3.76 6.97
CA GLY A 76 -9.67 4.36 5.67
C GLY A 76 -8.69 3.92 4.59
N LYS A 77 -8.85 4.48 3.40
CA LYS A 77 -7.93 4.28 2.28
C LYS A 77 -7.85 5.50 1.38
N VAL A 78 -6.68 5.73 0.80
CA VAL A 78 -6.48 6.72 -0.26
C VAL A 78 -6.62 6.03 -1.63
N SER A 79 -5.91 4.90 -1.81
CA SER A 79 -5.93 4.06 -3.01
C SER A 79 -5.62 4.84 -4.30
N GLU A 80 -4.54 5.64 -4.28
CA GLU A 80 -4.06 6.39 -5.44
C GLU A 80 -2.64 5.92 -5.79
N ASN A 81 -2.39 5.71 -7.09
CA ASN A 81 -1.09 5.38 -7.63
C ASN A 81 -0.75 6.41 -8.71
N ILE A 82 0.27 7.21 -8.46
CA ILE A 82 0.63 8.37 -9.26
C ILE A 82 2.13 8.35 -9.48
N THR A 83 2.58 8.73 -10.68
CA THR A 83 3.99 9.01 -10.93
C THR A 83 4.12 10.48 -11.28
N ILE A 84 5.05 11.15 -10.62
CA ILE A 84 5.33 12.57 -10.82
C ILE A 84 6.76 12.78 -11.30
N ASN A 85 7.02 13.88 -11.98
CA ASN A 85 8.38 14.35 -12.24
C ASN A 85 8.91 15.23 -11.09
N GLU A 86 10.14 15.74 -11.21
CA GLU A 86 10.76 16.61 -10.19
C GLU A 86 10.02 17.94 -9.96
N LYS A 87 9.14 18.34 -10.88
CA LYS A 87 8.30 19.54 -10.77
C LYS A 87 6.96 19.25 -10.09
N ASN A 88 6.75 18.02 -9.60
CA ASN A 88 5.48 17.50 -9.07
C ASN A 88 4.34 17.44 -10.10
N GLU A 89 4.67 17.37 -11.40
CA GLU A 89 3.66 17.21 -12.45
C GLU A 89 3.31 15.73 -12.60
N ILE A 90 2.01 15.41 -12.66
CA ILE A 90 1.52 14.04 -12.83
C ILE A 90 1.77 13.57 -14.26
N LEU A 91 2.53 12.48 -14.41
CA LEU A 91 2.80 11.87 -15.70
C LEU A 91 1.59 11.05 -16.17
N SER A 92 1.16 11.30 -17.41
CA SER A 92 0.11 10.53 -18.07
C SER A 92 0.57 9.13 -18.45
N LYS A 93 -0.38 8.23 -18.69
CA LYS A 93 -0.07 6.88 -19.22
C LYS A 93 0.70 6.92 -20.55
N LYS A 94 0.56 7.97 -21.35
CA LYS A 94 1.27 8.13 -22.62
C LYS A 94 2.75 8.42 -22.37
N GLU A 95 3.05 9.33 -21.43
CA GLU A 95 4.41 9.68 -21.03
C GLU A 95 5.13 8.51 -20.36
N LEU A 96 4.42 7.77 -19.50
CA LEU A 96 4.95 6.58 -18.83
C LEU A 96 5.28 5.43 -19.80
N ARG A 97 4.61 5.36 -20.96
CA ARG A 97 4.84 4.34 -21.99
C ARG A 97 5.87 4.75 -23.05
N LYS A 98 6.33 6.00 -23.03
CA LYS A 98 7.32 6.47 -24.00
C LYS A 98 8.63 5.73 -23.76
N VAL A 99 9.15 5.10 -24.81
CA VAL A 99 10.48 4.50 -24.84
C VAL A 99 11.33 5.36 -25.77
N GLU A 100 12.44 5.88 -25.26
CA GLU A 100 13.37 6.67 -26.06
C GLU A 100 14.37 5.73 -26.75
N ILE A 101 14.49 5.83 -28.07
CA ILE A 101 15.43 5.01 -28.86
C ILE A 101 16.86 5.54 -28.67
N VAL A 102 16.99 6.86 -28.58
CA VAL A 102 18.22 7.57 -28.23
C VAL A 102 17.94 8.28 -26.91
N PRO A 103 18.70 8.00 -25.83
CA PRO A 103 18.53 8.68 -24.56
C PRO A 103 18.76 10.17 -24.74
N ASN A 104 17.88 11.01 -24.20
CA ASN A 104 18.18 12.43 -24.01
C ASN A 104 19.30 12.57 -22.97
N GLU A 105 20.07 13.66 -23.05
CA GLU A 105 21.18 13.90 -22.10
C GLU A 105 20.69 14.15 -20.66
N GLU A 106 19.44 14.59 -20.49
CA GLU A 106 18.78 14.74 -19.19
C GLU A 106 17.70 13.68 -18.99
N ASP A 107 18.01 12.67 -18.20
CA ASP A 107 17.01 11.70 -17.74
C ASP A 107 15.98 12.39 -16.84
N GLU A 108 14.71 12.41 -17.27
CA GLU A 108 13.60 12.85 -16.43
C GLU A 108 13.50 11.95 -15.18
N LYS A 109 13.77 12.48 -13.98
CA LYS A 109 13.55 11.70 -12.77
C LYS A 109 12.06 11.53 -12.50
N ARG A 110 11.68 10.30 -12.18
CA ARG A 110 10.30 9.89 -11.92
C ARG A 110 10.17 9.39 -10.50
N ILE A 111 9.23 9.98 -9.76
CA ILE A 111 8.92 9.61 -8.38
C ILE A 111 7.59 8.88 -8.40
N HIS A 112 7.62 7.62 -7.97
CA HIS A 112 6.41 6.81 -7.82
C HIS A 112 5.82 7.04 -6.43
N LEU A 113 4.52 7.34 -6.38
CA LEU A 113 3.77 7.53 -5.15
C LEU A 113 2.58 6.56 -5.13
N ASN A 114 2.65 5.58 -4.24
CA ASN A 114 1.59 4.63 -3.98
C ASN A 114 0.98 4.90 -2.60
N PHE A 115 -0.22 5.49 -2.58
CA PHE A 115 -0.98 5.75 -1.38
C PHE A 115 -1.97 4.62 -1.12
N GLY A 116 -1.80 3.93 0.02
CA GLY A 116 -2.57 2.76 0.41
C GLY A 116 -3.63 3.04 1.46
N TRP A 117 -3.61 2.23 2.52
CA TRP A 117 -4.55 2.29 3.65
C TRP A 117 -4.18 3.42 4.63
N VAL A 118 -5.16 3.82 5.43
CA VAL A 118 -5.03 4.73 6.56
C VAL A 118 -5.37 3.93 7.82
N TYR A 119 -4.49 3.96 8.81
CA TYR A 119 -4.62 3.23 10.08
C TYR A 119 -4.79 4.20 11.24
N SER A 120 -5.52 3.73 12.25
CA SER A 120 -5.46 4.31 13.59
C SER A 120 -4.14 3.93 14.28
N ILE A 121 -3.66 4.80 15.17
CA ILE A 121 -2.45 4.57 15.97
C ILE A 121 -2.90 4.23 17.40
N LYS A 122 -2.25 3.27 18.05
CA LYS A 122 -2.56 2.85 19.43
C LYS A 122 -2.51 4.05 20.37
N ASP A 123 -3.48 4.12 21.28
CA ASP A 123 -3.60 5.17 22.31
C ASP A 123 -3.66 6.63 21.78
N VAL A 124 -3.85 6.82 20.47
CA VAL A 124 -3.98 8.14 19.83
C VAL A 124 -5.34 8.24 19.13
N SER A 125 -6.01 9.37 19.31
CA SER A 125 -7.28 9.63 18.64
C SER A 125 -7.07 9.83 17.13
N PRO A 126 -7.81 9.12 16.26
CA PRO A 126 -7.78 9.34 14.80
C PRO A 126 -8.14 10.75 14.37
N ASP A 127 -8.84 11.52 15.21
CA ASP A 127 -9.16 12.93 14.94
C ASP A 127 -7.94 13.86 15.07
N LYS A 128 -6.85 13.37 15.65
CA LYS A 128 -5.59 14.10 15.82
C LYS A 128 -4.51 13.58 14.89
N GLU A 129 -4.27 12.27 14.91
CA GLU A 129 -3.19 11.65 14.15
C GLU A 129 -3.62 10.30 13.58
N VAL A 130 -3.17 10.02 12.37
CA VAL A 130 -3.39 8.76 11.66
C VAL A 130 -2.10 8.33 10.98
N ALA A 131 -1.96 7.04 10.66
CA ALA A 131 -0.85 6.53 9.87
C ALA A 131 -1.31 6.27 8.43
N VAL A 132 -0.60 6.80 7.44
CA VAL A 132 -0.93 6.68 6.01
C VAL A 132 0.13 5.83 5.33
N VAL A 133 -0.29 4.77 4.64
CA VAL A 133 0.65 3.94 3.89
C VAL A 133 1.05 4.66 2.61
N ILE A 134 2.35 4.93 2.45
CA ILE A 134 2.94 5.51 1.24
C ILE A 134 4.15 4.67 0.87
N ASN A 135 4.17 4.08 -0.33
CA ASN A 135 5.27 3.23 -0.81
C ASN A 135 5.69 2.15 0.22
N ASN A 136 4.69 1.46 0.80
CA ASN A 136 4.86 0.39 1.78
C ASN A 136 5.40 0.83 3.16
N LYS A 137 5.49 2.14 3.41
CA LYS A 137 5.87 2.72 4.70
C LYS A 137 4.69 3.41 5.36
N TYR A 138 4.67 3.45 6.69
CA TYR A 138 3.59 4.02 7.49
C TYR A 138 3.96 5.43 7.91
N HIS A 139 3.51 6.44 7.19
CA HIS A 139 3.81 7.84 7.50
C HIS A 139 2.82 8.42 8.50
N LEU A 140 3.32 9.13 9.51
CA LEU A 140 2.47 9.87 10.44
C LEU A 140 1.77 11.01 9.68
N ALA A 141 0.47 11.20 9.89
CA ALA A 141 -0.26 12.36 9.39
C ALA A 141 -1.04 13.01 10.53
N LYS A 142 -0.91 14.33 10.66
CA LYS A 142 -1.48 15.12 11.75
C LYS A 142 -2.58 16.03 11.24
N ILE A 143 -3.64 16.20 12.02
CA ILE A 143 -4.70 17.16 11.70
C ILE A 143 -4.09 18.57 11.53
N LYS A 144 -4.57 19.29 10.51
CA LYS A 144 -4.17 20.67 10.20
C LYS A 144 -4.75 21.68 11.18
#